data_AF-A0A243RXT8-F1
#
_entry.id   AF-A0A243RXT8-F1
#
_cell.length_a   1.000
_cell.length_b   1.000
_cell.length_c   1.000
_cell.angle_alpha   90.00
_cell.angle_beta   90.00
_cell.angle_gamma   90.00
#
_symmetry.space_group_name_H-M   'P 1'
#
loop_
_entity.id
_entity.type
_entity.pdbx_description
1 polymer ?
#
loop_
_entity_poly.entity_id
_entity_poly.type
_entity_poly.pdbx_seq_one_letter_code
_entity_poly.pdbx_strand_id
1 'polypeptide(L)'
;MEGGPGRFTLRATGYAMTVEVTGRTFAAQGGWWYRGEYAVEPHPEGALLTHRVFNVASRGRWAVSAANRFFIGSGGKTRDGFATGLQRIGRELDCPVRLL
;
A
#
# COMPACT_ATOMS: atom_id res chain seq x y z
N MET A 1 -16.26 6.88 -3.13
CA MET A 1 -15.85 6.12 -1.94
C MET A 1 -17.11 5.57 -1.33
N GLU A 2 -17.19 4.27 -1.07
CA GLU A 2 -18.37 3.61 -0.48
C GLU A 2 -17.93 2.91 0.82
N GLY A 3 -18.65 3.07 1.94
CA GLY A 3 -18.34 2.40 3.22
C GLY A 3 -18.16 3.34 4.41
N GLY A 4 -17.59 2.82 5.50
CA GLY A 4 -17.40 3.52 6.78
C GLY A 4 -15.93 3.74 7.16
N PRO A 5 -15.64 4.42 8.29
CA PRO A 5 -14.29 4.85 8.65
C PRO A 5 -13.29 3.70 8.86
N GLY A 6 -13.76 2.51 9.26
CA GLY A 6 -12.92 1.32 9.43
C GLY A 6 -12.82 0.43 8.20
N ARG A 7 -13.71 0.59 7.21
CA ARG A 7 -13.68 -0.19 5.96
C ARG A 7 -14.43 0.51 4.85
N PHE A 8 -13.74 0.80 3.76
CA PHE A 8 -14.32 1.47 2.60
C PHE A 8 -13.73 0.99 1.29
N THR A 9 -14.48 1.14 0.20
CA THR A 9 -14.06 0.80 -1.14
C THR A 9 -13.74 2.07 -1.93
N LEU A 10 -12.53 2.11 -2.48
CA LEU A 10 -12.09 3.06 -3.48
C LEU A 10 -12.28 2.44 -4.86
N ARG A 11 -12.95 3.17 -5.76
CA ARG A 11 -13.09 2.78 -7.16
C ARG A 11 -12.26 3.75 -7.98
N ALA A 12 -11.22 3.25 -8.63
CA ALA A 12 -10.49 3.97 -9.66
C ALA A 12 -10.82 3.34 -11.03
N THR A 13 -10.52 4.03 -12.12
CA THR A 13 -10.83 3.58 -13.49
C THR A 13 -10.30 2.17 -13.75
N GLY A 14 -11.21 1.18 -13.72
CA GLY A 14 -10.92 -0.23 -14.01
C GLY A 14 -10.63 -1.13 -12.80
N TYR A 15 -10.54 -0.60 -11.57
CA TYR A 15 -10.20 -1.41 -10.39
C TYR A 15 -10.91 -0.93 -9.12
N ALA A 16 -11.40 -1.89 -8.33
CA ALA A 16 -11.89 -1.66 -6.98
C ALA A 16 -10.84 -2.08 -5.95
N MET A 17 -10.60 -1.22 -4.96
CA MET A 17 -9.76 -1.48 -3.82
C MET A 17 -10.59 -1.38 -2.55
N THR A 18 -10.51 -2.40 -1.69
CA THR A 18 -11.05 -2.35 -0.34
C THR A 18 -9.95 -1.92 0.60
N VAL A 19 -10.21 -0.87 1.37
CA VAL A 19 -9.34 -0.36 2.43
C VAL A 19 -9.97 -0.72 3.77
N GLU A 20 -9.17 -1.28 4.66
CA GLU A 20 -9.53 -1.64 6.03
C GLU A 20 -8.61 -0.86 6.96
N VAL A 21 -9.16 -0.12 7.93
CA VAL A 21 -8.40 0.71 8.87
C VAL A 21 -8.63 0.18 10.27
N THR A 22 -7.54 -0.15 10.96
CA THR A 22 -7.55 -0.71 12.32
C THR A 22 -6.51 0.01 13.17
N GLY A 23 -6.93 1.02 13.92
CA GLY A 23 -6.03 1.80 14.76
C GLY A 23 -4.96 2.54 13.95
N ARG A 24 -3.69 2.17 14.11
CA ARG A 24 -2.53 2.74 13.38
C ARG A 24 -2.11 1.93 12.15
N THR A 25 -2.91 0.94 11.77
CA THR A 25 -2.66 0.13 10.59
C THR A 25 -3.80 0.29 9.60
N PHE A 26 -3.47 0.21 8.31
CA PHE A 26 -4.48 0.08 7.28
C PHE A 26 -4.03 -0.90 6.20
N ALA A 27 -4.96 -1.67 5.67
CA ALA A 27 -4.74 -2.63 4.61
C ALA A 27 -5.53 -2.23 3.37
N ALA A 28 -4.86 -2.18 2.23
CA ALA A 28 -5.43 -1.90 0.93
C ALA A 28 -5.37 -3.18 0.08
N GLN A 29 -6.52 -3.80 -0.15
CA GLN A 29 -6.64 -5.01 -0.97
C GLN A 29 -7.30 -4.69 -2.30
N GLY A 30 -6.66 -5.08 -3.40
CA GLY A 30 -7.11 -4.79 -4.75
C GLY A 30 -6.86 -5.94 -5.71
N GLY A 31 -7.77 -6.11 -6.66
CA GLY A 31 -7.69 -7.18 -7.63
C GLY A 31 -7.69 -8.57 -6.99
N TRP A 32 -7.15 -9.54 -7.73
CA TRP A 32 -7.21 -10.95 -7.35
C TRP A 32 -6.02 -11.43 -6.51
N TRP A 33 -5.00 -10.61 -6.31
CA TRP A 33 -3.74 -11.03 -5.67
C TRP A 33 -3.11 -10.02 -4.71
N TYR A 34 -3.41 -8.73 -4.82
CA TYR A 34 -2.65 -7.68 -4.14
C TYR A 34 -3.29 -7.28 -2.82
N ARG A 35 -2.49 -7.28 -1.74
CA ARG A 35 -2.81 -6.65 -0.46
C ARG A 35 -1.58 -5.86 0.03
N GLY A 36 -1.68 -4.54 0.07
CA GLY A 36 -0.69 -3.66 0.68
C GLY A 36 -1.10 -3.32 2.11
N GLU A 37 -0.31 -3.72 3.09
CA GLU A 37 -0.52 -3.35 4.49
C GLU A 37 0.45 -2.24 4.89
N TYR A 38 -0.08 -1.25 5.58
CA TYR A 38 0.63 -0.10 6.06
C TYR A 38 0.51 -0.06 7.58
N ALA A 39 1.64 0.07 8.26
CA ALA A 39 1.70 0.21 9.71
C ALA A 39 2.44 1.51 10.06
N VAL A 40 1.83 2.30 10.95
CA VAL A 40 2.44 3.50 11.52
C VAL A 40 2.85 3.19 12.95
N GLU A 41 4.16 3.14 13.19
CA GLU A 41 4.74 2.85 14.50
C GLU A 41 5.45 4.09 15.05
N PRO A 42 5.43 4.33 16.38
CA PRO A 42 6.24 5.37 17.00
C PRO A 42 7.73 5.14 16.70
N HIS A 43 8.45 6.20 16.34
CA HIS A 43 9.89 6.19 16.10
C HIS A 43 10.56 7.33 16.89
N PRO A 44 11.80 7.21 17.37
CA PRO A 44 12.48 8.30 18.08
C PRO A 44 12.54 9.63 17.30
N GLU A 45 12.53 9.55 15.96
CA GLU A 45 12.50 10.71 15.05
C GLU A 45 11.07 11.11 14.60
N GLY A 46 10.01 10.53 15.18
CA GLY A 46 8.62 10.80 14.85
C GLY A 46 7.81 9.52 14.63
N ALA A 47 7.56 9.16 13.37
CA ALA A 47 6.78 7.99 12.99
C ALA A 47 7.47 7.16 11.91
N LEU A 48 7.46 5.84 12.07
CA LEU A 48 7.92 4.88 11.08
C LEU A 48 6.71 4.34 10.31
N LEU A 49 6.64 4.65 9.01
CA LEU A 49 5.65 4.07 8.10
C LEU A 49 6.26 2.86 7.40
N THR A 50 5.73 1.67 7.70
CA THR A 50 6.12 0.42 7.04
C THR A 50 5.07 0.01 6.02
N HIS A 51 5.47 -0.26 4.78
CA HIS A 51 4.61 -0.82 3.73
C HIS A 51 5.03 -2.25 3.40
N ARG A 52 4.12 -3.20 3.58
CA ARG A 52 4.31 -4.63 3.27
C ARG A 52 3.32 -5.05 2.20
N VAL A 53 3.81 -5.73 1.17
CA VAL A 53 2.95 -6.27 0.11
C VAL A 53 2.81 -7.78 0.29
N PHE A 54 1.58 -8.24 0.39
CA PHE A 54 1.23 -9.65 0.49
C PHE A 54 0.52 -10.12 -0.77
N ASN A 55 0.83 -11.34 -1.18
CA ASN A 55 0.10 -12.05 -2.22
C ASN A 55 -1.04 -12.84 -1.59
N VAL A 56 -2.27 -12.34 -1.76
CA VAL A 56 -3.50 -12.94 -1.24
C VAL A 56 -4.28 -13.74 -2.29
N ALA A 57 -3.65 -14.10 -3.41
CA ALA A 57 -4.34 -14.84 -4.47
C ALA A 57 -4.90 -16.18 -3.97
N SER A 58 -6.19 -16.41 -4.18
CA SER A 58 -6.87 -17.66 -3.78
C SER A 58 -6.66 -18.79 -4.80
N ARG A 59 -6.48 -18.45 -6.08
CA ARG A 59 -6.12 -19.37 -7.18
C ARG A 59 -4.95 -18.78 -7.95
N GLY A 60 -4.14 -19.61 -8.61
CA GLY A 60 -3.09 -19.13 -9.51
C GLY A 60 -1.96 -18.34 -8.83
N ARG A 61 -1.66 -18.60 -7.55
CA ARG A 61 -0.56 -17.92 -6.81
C ARG A 61 0.78 -17.93 -7.57
N TRP A 62 1.07 -19.01 -8.30
CA TRP A 62 2.28 -19.14 -9.12
C TRP A 62 2.33 -18.10 -10.26
N ALA A 63 1.18 -17.73 -10.82
CA ALA A 63 1.08 -16.76 -11.89
C ALA A 63 1.34 -15.34 -11.38
N VAL A 64 1.23 -15.08 -10.07
CA VAL A 64 1.66 -13.81 -9.46
C VAL A 64 3.17 -13.68 -9.50
N SER A 65 3.93 -14.73 -9.16
CA SER A 65 5.40 -14.69 -9.28
C SER A 65 5.85 -14.57 -10.74
N ALA A 66 5.15 -15.23 -11.67
CA ALA A 66 5.40 -15.10 -13.10
C ALA A 66 5.06 -13.69 -13.62
N ALA A 67 3.91 -13.14 -13.24
CA ALA A 67 3.50 -11.77 -13.59
C ALA A 67 4.34 -10.71 -12.87
N ASN A 68 4.82 -10.97 -11.66
CA ASN A 68 5.76 -10.10 -10.96
C ASN A 68 7.09 -10.05 -11.72
N ARG A 69 7.54 -11.20 -12.26
CA ARG A 69 8.73 -11.26 -13.10
C ARG A 69 8.54 -10.64 -14.50
N PHE A 70 7.32 -10.63 -15.04
CA PHE A 70 7.01 -10.16 -16.40
C PHE A 70 6.45 -8.72 -16.48
N PHE A 71 5.51 -8.36 -15.61
CA PHE A 71 4.82 -7.07 -15.57
C PHE A 71 5.40 -6.14 -14.49
N ILE A 72 5.85 -6.68 -13.36
CA ILE A 72 6.46 -5.91 -12.26
C ILE A 72 7.98 -5.98 -12.41
N GLY A 73 8.45 -5.58 -13.59
CA GLY A 73 9.80 -5.08 -13.72
C GLY A 73 10.02 -4.04 -12.63
N SER A 74 11.00 -4.36 -11.77
CA SER A 74 11.57 -3.59 -10.67
C SER A 74 10.70 -3.33 -9.44
N GLY A 75 11.09 -3.95 -8.31
CA GLY A 75 10.80 -3.42 -6.96
C GLY A 75 11.17 -1.94 -6.77
N GLY A 76 12.00 -1.40 -7.67
CA GLY A 76 12.24 0.05 -7.83
C GLY A 76 10.97 0.86 -8.08
N LYS A 77 10.06 0.46 -8.98
CA LYS A 77 8.82 1.24 -9.23
C LYS A 77 7.90 1.31 -8.01
N THR A 78 7.86 0.24 -7.21
CA THR A 78 7.11 0.23 -5.95
C THR A 78 7.78 1.12 -4.90
N ARG A 79 9.11 1.09 -4.80
CA ARG A 79 9.88 1.95 -3.90
C ARG A 79 9.74 3.43 -4.28
N ASP A 80 9.80 3.76 -5.57
CA ASP A 80 9.66 5.11 -6.10
C ASP A 80 8.24 5.66 -5.90
N GLY A 81 7.23 4.81 -6.16
CA GLY A 81 5.83 5.16 -5.90
C GLY A 81 5.56 5.40 -4.41
N PHE A 82 6.13 4.56 -3.54
CA PHE A 82 6.06 4.74 -2.09
C PHE A 82 6.80 6.00 -1.62
N ALA A 83 7.99 6.27 -2.16
CA ALA A 83 8.75 7.50 -1.88
C ALA A 83 7.97 8.75 -2.30
N THR A 84 7.36 8.74 -3.47
CA THR A 84 6.51 9.83 -3.98
C THR A 84 5.30 10.04 -3.06
N GLY A 85 4.67 8.95 -2.61
CA GLY A 85 3.57 9.00 -1.65
C GLY A 85 3.99 9.61 -0.31
N LEU A 86 5.12 9.16 0.24
CA LEU A 86 5.70 9.71 1.47
C LEU A 86 6.01 11.20 1.35
N GLN A 87 6.62 11.64 0.24
CA GLN A 87 6.89 13.06 0.00
C GLN A 87 5.62 13.90 -0.04
N ARG A 88 4.55 13.39 -0.67
CA ARG A 88 3.26 14.06 -0.69
C ARG A 88 2.67 14.19 0.72
N ILE A 89 2.71 13.12 1.51
CA ILE A 89 2.25 13.13 2.92
C ILE A 89 3.08 14.14 3.73
N GLY A 90 4.40 14.13 3.58
CA GLY A 90 5.28 15.09 4.25
C GLY A 90 4.93 16.53 3.93
N ARG A 91 4.63 16.84 2.67
CA ARG A 91 4.19 18.18 2.26
C ARG A 91 2.81 18.55 2.81
N GLU A 92 1.86 17.61 2.83
CA GLU A 92 0.51 17.86 3.34
C GLU A 92 0.47 18.03 4.87
N LEU A 93 1.40 17.38 5.58
CA LEU A 93 1.53 17.45 7.04
C LEU A 93 2.59 18.45 7.53
N ASP A 94 3.26 19.15 6.62
CA ASP A 94 4.40 20.03 6.88
C ASP A 94 5.48 19.38 7.76
N CYS A 95 5.86 18.14 7.41
CA CYS A 95 6.85 17.36 8.15
C CYS A 95 7.95 16.77 7.26
N PRO A 96 9.18 16.64 7.78
CA PRO A 96 10.28 16.02 7.06
C PRO A 96 10.02 14.51 6.91
N VAL A 97 10.31 13.97 5.71
CA VAL A 97 10.17 12.54 5.42
C VAL A 97 11.47 11.98 4.87
N ARG A 98 11.81 10.77 5.29
CA ARG A 98 12.98 10.03 4.82
C ARG A 98 12.59 8.58 4.55
N LEU A 99 13.05 8.06 3.42
CA LEU A 99 12.94 6.64 3.10
C LEU A 99 14.14 5.89 3.68
N LEU A 100 13.89 4.79 4.38
CA LEU A 100 14.91 3.89 4.90
C LEU A 100 15.34 2.83 3.87
#